data_AF-A0A358WHF7-F1
#
_entry.id   AF-A0A358WHF7-F1
#
_cell.length_a   1.000
_cell.length_b   1.000
_cell.length_c   1.000
_cell.angle_alpha   90.00
_cell.angle_beta   90.00
_cell.angle_gamma   90.00
#
_symmetry.space_group_name_H-M   'P 1'
#
loop_
_entity.id
_entity.type
_entity.pdbx_description
1 polymer ?
#
loop_
_entity_poly.entity_id
_entity_poly.type
_entity_poly.pdbx_seq_one_letter_code
_entity_poly.pdbx_strand_id
1 'polypeptide(L)' 'MYKCLRCGRKFDNKELTTVPQYRGEYQGMAAYEDESFCPVCGYDVEYCGEWEGDDGYGGKA' A
#
# COMPACT_ATOMS: atom_id res chain seq x y z
N MET A 1 2.38 5.87 2.28
CA MET A 1 1.94 5.95 0.86
C MET A 1 2.47 4.72 0.12
N TYR A 2 1.65 4.14 -0.76
CA TYR A 2 1.99 2.95 -1.55
C TYR A 2 1.94 3.25 -3.04
N LYS A 3 2.68 2.49 -3.85
CA LYS A 3 2.74 2.62 -5.32
C LYS A 3 2.49 1.29 -5.99
N CYS A 4 1.56 1.24 -6.94
CA CYS A 4 1.34 0.03 -7.72
C CYS A 4 2.51 -0.23 -8.68
N LEU A 5 3.11 -1.41 -8.57
CA LEU A 5 4.26 -1.81 -9.39
C LEU A 5 3.93 -1.90 -10.89
N ARG A 6 2.68 -2.28 -11.23
CA ARG A 6 2.21 -2.39 -12.62
C ARG A 6 1.63 -1.10 -13.19
N CYS A 7 0.87 -0.36 -12.37
CA CYS A 7 0.05 0.76 -12.85
C CYS A 7 0.64 2.14 -12.49
N GLY A 8 1.77 2.18 -11.79
CA GLY A 8 2.57 3.39 -11.49
C GLY A 8 1.93 4.40 -10.50
N ARG A 9 0.61 4.35 -10.34
CA ARG A 9 -0.17 5.21 -9.45
C ARG A 9 0.25 5.04 -7.99
N LYS A 10 0.26 6.17 -7.28
CA LYS A 10 0.37 6.27 -5.82
C LYS A 10 -1.02 6.22 -5.20
N PHE A 11 -1.12 5.62 -4.01
CA PHE A 11 -2.34 5.49 -3.21
C PHE A 11 -1.96 5.64 -1.72
N ASP A 12 -2.88 6.10 -0.89
CA ASP A 12 -2.76 5.99 0.55
C ASP A 12 -3.21 4.60 1.06
N ASN A 13 -2.82 4.20 2.28
CA ASN A 13 -3.11 2.86 2.83
C ASN A 13 -4.62 2.55 2.85
N LYS A 14 -5.41 3.54 3.26
CA LYS A 14 -6.89 3.56 3.30
C LYS A 14 -7.57 3.57 1.92
N GLU A 15 -6.83 3.66 0.82
CA GLU A 15 -7.35 3.55 -0.55
C GLU A 15 -7.12 2.14 -1.16
N LEU A 16 -6.44 1.23 -0.47
CA LEU A 16 -5.93 -0.01 -1.08
C LEU A 16 -6.94 -1.16 -1.17
N THR A 17 -6.66 -2.03 -2.12
CA THR A 17 -7.20 -3.40 -2.29
C THR A 17 -6.82 -4.33 -1.13
N THR A 18 -7.20 -4.06 0.11
CA THR A 18 -6.87 -4.93 1.26
C THR A 18 -7.67 -6.24 1.25
N VAL A 19 -6.99 -7.39 1.34
CA VAL A 19 -7.59 -8.74 1.35
C VAL A 19 -6.88 -9.66 2.35
N PRO A 20 -7.59 -10.28 3.31
CA PRO A 20 -6.99 -11.23 4.24
C PRO A 20 -6.67 -12.56 3.54
N GLN A 21 -5.38 -12.86 3.38
CA GLN A 21 -4.90 -14.13 2.83
C GLN A 21 -4.59 -15.13 3.94
N TYR A 22 -5.06 -16.36 3.77
CA TYR A 22 -4.77 -17.46 4.67
C TYR A 22 -3.30 -17.88 4.56
N ARG A 23 -2.57 -17.83 5.68
CA ARG A 23 -1.12 -18.08 5.76
C ARG A 23 -0.77 -19.40 6.46
N GLY A 24 -1.77 -20.15 6.91
CA GLY A 24 -1.61 -21.43 7.61
C GLY A 24 -2.27 -21.40 9.00
N GLU A 25 -1.78 -22.23 9.92
CA GLU A 25 -2.25 -22.26 11.30
C GLU A 25 -1.14 -21.81 12.26
N TYR A 26 -1.43 -20.83 13.11
CA TYR A 26 -0.53 -20.38 14.17
C TYR A 26 -1.16 -20.71 15.52
N GLN A 27 -0.44 -21.48 16.34
CA GLN A 27 -0.89 -21.96 17.66
C GLN A 27 -2.28 -22.66 17.67
N GLY A 28 -2.65 -23.32 16.56
CA GLY A 28 -3.95 -24.00 16.42
C GLY A 28 -5.12 -23.08 16.07
N MET A 29 -4.86 -21.87 15.62
CA MET A 29 -5.84 -20.97 15.01
C MET A 29 -5.45 -20.65 13.57
N ALA A 30 -6.45 -20.49 12.69
CA ALA A 30 -6.22 -20.07 11.31
C ALA A 30 -5.60 -18.66 11.28
N ALA A 31 -4.39 -18.57 10.73
CA ALA A 31 -3.63 -17.34 10.59
C ALA A 31 -3.92 -16.69 9.24
N TYR A 32 -4.21 -15.38 9.29
CA TYR A 32 -4.43 -14.56 8.11
C TYR A 32 -3.49 -13.34 8.17
N GLU A 33 -2.88 -12.99 7.04
CA GLU A 33 -2.18 -11.71 6.86
C GLU A 33 -2.97 -10.83 5.88
N ASP A 34 -3.02 -9.53 6.15
CA ASP A 34 -3.93 -8.58 5.50
C ASP A 34 -3.21 -7.89 4.33
N GLU A 35 -3.16 -8.58 3.20
CA GLU A 35 -2.32 -8.19 2.05
C GLU A 35 -2.99 -7.08 1.23
N SER A 36 -2.19 -6.08 0.85
CA SER A 36 -2.66 -4.85 0.21
C SER A 36 -2.34 -4.83 -1.28
N PHE A 37 -3.36 -4.64 -2.12
CA PHE A 37 -3.25 -4.63 -3.58
C PHE A 37 -3.71 -3.30 -4.20
N CYS A 38 -3.44 -3.09 -5.49
CA CYS A 38 -3.89 -1.89 -6.20
C CYS A 38 -5.39 -1.96 -6.51
N PRO A 39 -6.21 -1.00 -6.05
CA PRO A 39 -7.67 -1.03 -6.25
C PRO A 39 -8.10 -0.91 -7.73
N VAL A 40 -7.20 -0.41 -8.60
CA VAL A 40 -7.49 -0.19 -10.03
C VAL A 40 -7.17 -1.40 -10.91
N CYS A 41 -6.18 -2.22 -10.52
CA CYS A 41 -5.64 -3.26 -11.40
C CYS A 41 -5.20 -4.55 -10.69
N GLY A 42 -5.57 -4.75 -9.41
CA GLY A 42 -5.40 -5.99 -8.65
C GLY A 42 -3.95 -6.43 -8.40
N TYR A 43 -2.99 -5.58 -8.73
CA TYR A 43 -1.56 -5.89 -8.69
C TYR A 43 -0.91 -5.35 -7.42
N ASP A 44 0.19 -5.98 -7.01
CA ASP A 44 0.96 -5.64 -5.82
C ASP A 44 1.35 -4.15 -5.76
N VAL A 45 1.39 -3.64 -4.52
CA VAL A 45 1.80 -2.27 -4.21
C VAL A 45 2.99 -2.28 -3.26
N GLU A 46 3.99 -1.47 -3.56
CA GLU A 46 5.18 -1.28 -2.73
C GLU A 46 4.99 -0.06 -1.82
N TYR A 47 5.48 -0.12 -0.58
CA TYR A 47 5.51 1.04 0.30
C TYR A 47 6.62 2.01 -0.14
N CYS A 48 6.25 3.23 -0.53
CA CYS A 48 7.18 4.22 -1.08
C CYS A 48 7.31 5.46 -0.17
N GLY A 49 7.39 5.24 1.14
CA GLY A 49 7.47 6.31 2.14
C GLY A 49 6.12 6.93 2.49
N GLU A 50 6.14 7.97 3.30
CA GLU A 50 4.97 8.81 3.56
C GLU A 50 4.76 9.81 2.42
N TRP A 51 3.65 10.57 2.44
CA TRP A 51 3.61 11.78 1.62
C TRP A 51 4.55 12.79 2.27
N GLU A 52 5.74 12.99 1.69
CA GLU A 52 6.50 14.21 1.98
C GLU A 52 5.59 15.40 1.63
N GLY A 53 5.35 16.25 2.62
CA GLY A 53 4.54 17.45 2.44
C GLY A 53 5.22 18.38 1.45
N ASP A 54 4.43 19.15 0.71
CA ASP A 54 4.91 20.39 0.11
C ASP A 54 5.12 21.41 1.26
N ASP A 55 6.19 21.21 2.05
CA ASP A 55 6.64 22.11 3.11
C ASP A 55 7.15 23.39 2.45
N GLY A 56 6.19 24.24 2.08
CA GLY A 56 6.33 25.30 1.08
C GLY A 56 7.28 26.44 1.45
N TYR A 57 8.58 26.21 1.31
CA TYR A 57 9.59 27.27 1.21
C TYR A 57 9.71 27.72 -0.25
N GLY A 58 8.77 28.57 -0.68
CA GLY A 58 8.78 29.16 -2.01
C GLY A 58 10.00 30.08 -2.22
N GLY A 59 10.82 29.78 -3.23
CA GLY A 59 12.04 30.57 -3.50
C GLY A 59 12.73 30.21 -4.82
N LYS A 60 12.36 30.88 -5.91
CA LYS A 60 13.20 30.95 -7.12
C LYS A 60 14.29 32.00 -6.92
N ALA A 61 15.56 31.59 -6.92
CA ALA A 61 16.70 32.37 -7.40
C ALA A 61 17.92 31.45 -7.58
#